data_AF-A0A2V7Z1Q0-F1
#
_entry.id   AF-A0A2V7Z1Q0-F1
#
_cell.length_a   1.000
_cell.length_b   1.000
_cell.length_c   1.000
_cell.angle_alpha   90.00
_cell.angle_beta   90.00
_cell.angle_gamma   90.00
#
_symmetry.space_group_name_H-M   'P 1'
#
loop_
_entity.id
_entity.type
_entity.pdbx_description
1 polymer ?
#
loop_
_entity_poly.entity_id
_entity_poly.type
_entity_poly.pdbx_seq_one_letter_code
_entity_poly.pdbx_strand_id
1 'polypeptide(L)'
;MKLPSFLDFAFLLKALPPQEPPGAEPVVLEHEDFRLTLLAPSPPGMPFRPLGYLLLIFIGSEAVRRRARVIGSSLPKLCKSLGAPDLADHPGLVEDQLLRLAQMSVKLEVARKKTTRTFVFPLLSQLVLDFQEPGVGRKWQVRVSGDFYRILRHTAPAVIRKK
;
A
#
# COMPACT_ATOMS: atom_id res chain seq x y z
N MET A 1 16.01 -10.87 -4.56
CA MET A 1 16.02 -9.91 -5.68
C MET A 1 16.71 -8.64 -5.21
N LYS A 2 17.69 -8.09 -5.96
CA LYS A 2 18.24 -6.76 -5.65
C LYS A 2 17.26 -5.72 -6.22
N LEU A 3 16.59 -4.97 -5.35
CA LEU A 3 15.71 -3.86 -5.75
C LEU A 3 16.56 -2.72 -6.33
N PRO A 4 16.07 -2.00 -7.35
CA PRO A 4 16.76 -0.80 -7.82
C PRO A 4 16.86 0.22 -6.69
N SER A 5 18.00 0.89 -6.56
CA SER A 5 18.26 1.82 -5.45
C SER A 5 17.32 3.03 -5.42
N PHE A 6 16.72 3.36 -6.55
CA PHE A 6 15.80 4.49 -6.75
C PHE A 6 14.33 4.17 -6.44
N LEU A 7 13.99 2.90 -6.15
CA LEU A 7 12.60 2.54 -5.93
C LEU A 7 12.12 3.04 -4.56
N ASP A 8 11.71 4.31 -4.50
CA ASP A 8 11.22 4.96 -3.29
C ASP A 8 9.75 4.63 -3.02
N PHE A 9 9.40 4.44 -1.76
CA PHE A 9 8.01 4.40 -1.30
C PHE A 9 7.26 5.68 -1.70
N ALA A 10 7.95 6.82 -1.74
CA ALA A 10 7.38 8.07 -2.24
C ALA A 10 6.88 7.98 -3.70
N PHE A 11 7.56 7.21 -4.56
CA PHE A 11 7.12 7.00 -5.94
C PHE A 11 5.84 6.18 -6.02
N LEU A 12 5.72 5.12 -5.21
CA LEU A 12 4.49 4.32 -5.11
C LEU A 12 3.30 5.16 -4.64
N LEU A 13 3.52 6.05 -3.67
CA LEU A 13 2.49 6.94 -3.16
C LEU A 13 2.02 7.96 -4.22
N LYS A 14 2.93 8.48 -5.03
CA LYS A 14 2.61 9.40 -6.13
C LYS A 14 1.73 8.75 -7.21
N ALA A 15 1.82 7.44 -7.39
CA ALA A 15 1.06 6.68 -8.39
C ALA A 15 -0.43 6.50 -8.03
N LEU A 16 -0.83 6.69 -6.77
CA LEU A 16 -2.23 6.55 -6.40
C LEU A 16 -3.08 7.65 -7.04
N PRO A 17 -4.20 7.31 -7.72
CA PRO A 17 -5.05 8.27 -8.39
C PRO A 17 -5.69 9.25 -7.38
N PRO A 18 -5.91 10.51 -7.79
CA PRO A 18 -6.46 11.55 -6.91
C PRO A 18 -7.93 11.31 -6.53
N GLN A 19 -8.66 10.56 -7.36
CA GLN A 19 -10.06 10.20 -7.20
C GLN A 19 -10.29 8.79 -7.74
N GLU A 20 -11.44 8.21 -7.48
CA GLU A 20 -11.79 6.89 -8.03
C GLU A 20 -11.72 6.93 -9.56
N PRO A 21 -10.91 6.08 -10.21
CA PRO A 21 -10.85 6.05 -11.67
C PRO A 21 -12.17 5.48 -12.22
N PRO A 22 -12.70 6.04 -13.32
CA PRO A 22 -13.95 5.59 -13.94
C PRO A 22 -13.85 4.20 -14.59
N GLY A 23 -12.65 3.62 -14.67
CA GLY A 23 -12.40 2.33 -15.30
C GLY A 23 -11.20 1.59 -14.69
N ALA A 24 -10.99 0.36 -15.16
CA ALA A 24 -9.90 -0.51 -14.72
C ALA A 24 -8.54 -0.18 -15.38
N GLU A 25 -8.41 1.01 -15.97
CA GLU A 25 -7.17 1.37 -16.66
C GLU A 25 -6.01 1.40 -15.68
N PRO A 26 -4.89 0.74 -16.02
CA PRO A 26 -3.76 0.69 -15.12
C PRO A 26 -3.12 2.07 -15.01
N VAL A 27 -2.80 2.49 -13.79
CA VAL A 27 -2.05 3.75 -13.60
C VAL A 27 -0.59 3.50 -13.94
N VAL A 28 -0.06 4.26 -14.89
CA VAL A 28 1.32 4.16 -15.36
C VAL A 28 2.09 5.41 -14.95
N LEU A 29 3.24 5.21 -14.31
CA LEU A 29 4.26 6.23 -14.12
C LEU A 29 5.52 5.82 -14.89
N GLU A 30 6.03 6.74 -15.69
CA GLU A 30 7.27 6.56 -16.46
C GLU A 30 8.41 7.38 -15.85
N HIS A 31 9.60 6.80 -15.85
CA HIS A 31 10.87 7.43 -15.49
C HIS A 31 11.92 7.00 -16.52
N GLU A 32 13.01 7.74 -16.63
CA GLU A 32 14.10 7.48 -17.59
C GLU A 32 14.64 6.04 -17.54
N ASP A 33 14.64 5.41 -16.36
CA ASP A 33 15.24 4.09 -16.12
C ASP A 33 14.20 2.98 -15.89
N PHE A 34 12.93 3.33 -15.64
CA PHE A 34 11.91 2.36 -15.28
C PHE A 34 10.48 2.83 -15.56
N ARG A 35 9.58 1.86 -15.70
CA ARG A 35 8.14 2.07 -15.77
C ARG A 35 7.46 1.33 -14.63
N LEU A 36 6.61 2.04 -13.90
CA LEU A 36 5.79 1.50 -12.83
C LEU A 36 4.33 1.48 -13.26
N THR A 37 3.70 0.33 -13.15
CA THR A 37 2.29 0.15 -13.46
C THR A 37 1.58 -0.39 -12.21
N LEU A 38 0.58 0.34 -11.73
CA LEU A 38 -0.36 -0.19 -10.75
C LEU A 38 -1.37 -1.06 -11.49
N LEU A 39 -1.61 -2.25 -10.95
CA LEU A 39 -2.58 -3.22 -11.46
C LEU A 39 -3.60 -3.51 -10.37
N ALA A 40 -4.89 -3.36 -10.65
CA ALA A 40 -5.97 -3.74 -9.75
C ALA A 40 -7.12 -4.39 -10.54
N PRO A 41 -7.72 -5.48 -10.03
CA PRO A 41 -8.90 -6.09 -10.65
C PRO A 41 -10.13 -5.19 -10.47
N SER A 42 -11.09 -5.29 -11.40
CA SER A 42 -12.41 -4.69 -11.25
C SER A 42 -13.46 -5.79 -11.05
N PRO A 43 -14.32 -5.74 -10.01
CA PRO A 43 -14.24 -4.94 -8.76
C PRO A 43 -13.21 -5.52 -7.75
N PRO A 44 -12.73 -4.75 -6.74
CA PRO A 44 -13.17 -3.43 -6.31
C PRO A 44 -12.44 -2.26 -6.98
N GLY A 45 -11.44 -2.48 -7.84
CA GLY A 45 -10.73 -1.41 -8.54
C GLY A 45 -9.54 -0.82 -7.78
N MET A 46 -9.04 0.34 -8.24
CA MET A 46 -7.84 0.98 -7.67
C MET A 46 -8.13 1.68 -6.35
N PRO A 47 -7.20 1.63 -5.37
CA PRO A 47 -7.24 2.51 -4.20
C PRO A 47 -6.96 3.96 -4.64
N PHE A 48 -7.59 4.94 -3.98
CA PHE A 48 -7.52 6.35 -4.39
C PHE A 48 -7.36 7.30 -3.21
N ARG A 49 -6.98 8.55 -3.51
CA ARG A 49 -6.76 9.59 -2.50
C ARG A 49 -8.08 10.18 -2.00
N PRO A 50 -8.11 10.70 -0.76
CA PRO A 50 -7.00 10.71 0.21
C PRO A 50 -6.85 9.41 1.01
N LEU A 51 -7.92 8.62 1.19
CA LEU A 51 -7.95 7.53 2.17
C LEU A 51 -7.01 6.36 1.83
N GLY A 52 -6.97 5.88 0.58
CA GLY A 52 -6.05 4.83 0.16
C GLY A 52 -4.58 5.20 0.33
N TYR A 53 -4.25 6.48 0.12
CA TYR A 53 -2.91 7.03 0.37
C TYR A 53 -2.56 7.04 1.85
N LEU A 54 -3.46 7.54 2.71
CA LEU A 54 -3.24 7.59 4.16
C LEU A 54 -3.09 6.19 4.75
N LEU A 55 -3.92 5.24 4.33
CA LEU A 55 -3.83 3.84 4.73
C LEU A 55 -2.50 3.22 4.32
N LEU A 56 -2.07 3.43 3.08
CA LEU A 56 -0.81 2.90 2.58
C LEU A 56 0.40 3.47 3.34
N ILE A 57 0.41 4.79 3.59
CA ILE A 57 1.43 5.44 4.42
C ILE A 57 1.47 4.84 5.81
N PHE A 58 0.31 4.72 6.46
CA PHE A 58 0.22 4.20 7.82
C PHE A 58 0.75 2.76 7.90
N ILE A 59 0.28 1.88 7.01
CA ILE A 59 0.72 0.48 6.94
C ILE A 59 2.23 0.40 6.70
N GLY A 60 2.74 1.16 5.73
CA GLY A 60 4.17 1.17 5.40
C GLY A 60 5.03 1.64 6.57
N SER A 61 4.63 2.74 7.20
CA SER A 61 5.33 3.35 8.34
C SER A 61 5.32 2.42 9.56
N GLU A 62 4.17 1.83 9.88
CA GLU A 62 4.04 0.88 11.00
C GLU A 62 4.87 -0.39 10.77
N ALA A 63 4.90 -0.91 9.53
CA ALA A 63 5.67 -2.10 9.21
C ALA A 63 7.18 -1.90 9.41
N VAL A 64 7.70 -0.74 9.00
CA VAL A 64 9.10 -0.36 9.21
C VAL A 64 9.37 -0.13 10.70
N ARG A 65 8.54 0.69 11.36
CA ARG A 65 8.70 1.06 12.77
C ARG A 65 8.71 -0.15 13.70
N ARG A 66 7.76 -1.09 13.51
CA ARG A 66 7.64 -2.30 14.32
C ARG A 66 8.56 -3.43 13.87
N ARG A 67 9.27 -3.27 12.74
CA ARG A 67 10.00 -4.33 12.06
C ARG A 67 9.15 -5.60 11.82
N ALA A 68 7.87 -5.38 11.53
CA ALA A 68 6.86 -6.44 11.43
C ALA A 68 6.14 -6.37 10.09
N ARG A 69 5.82 -7.53 9.52
CA ARG A 69 5.02 -7.60 8.28
C ARG A 69 3.53 -7.69 8.53
N VAL A 70 3.11 -8.00 9.74
CA VAL A 70 1.69 -8.09 10.11
C VAL A 70 1.33 -6.82 10.89
N ILE A 71 0.40 -6.05 10.34
CA ILE A 71 -0.08 -4.79 10.92
C ILE A 71 -1.60 -4.90 11.09
N GLY A 72 -2.10 -4.50 12.25
CA GLY A 72 -3.53 -4.52 12.53
C GLY A 72 -3.87 -3.85 13.85
N SER A 73 -5.13 -3.48 14.01
CA SER A 73 -5.70 -2.93 15.24
C SER A 73 -7.22 -2.99 15.20
N SER A 74 -7.88 -2.37 16.19
CA SER A 74 -9.27 -1.98 16.04
C SER A 74 -9.42 -0.82 15.05
N LEU A 75 -10.59 -0.71 14.41
CA LEU A 75 -10.95 0.35 13.49
C LEU A 75 -10.89 1.74 14.14
N PRO A 76 -11.45 1.99 15.35
CA PRO A 76 -11.33 3.30 16.00
C PRO A 76 -9.88 3.72 16.22
N LYS A 77 -8.99 2.77 16.55
CA LYS A 77 -7.55 3.05 16.71
C LYS A 77 -6.88 3.39 15.38
N LEU A 78 -7.27 2.74 14.29
CA LEU A 78 -6.79 3.08 12.95
C LEU A 78 -7.24 4.49 12.58
N CYS A 79 -8.55 4.77 12.63
CA CYS A 79 -9.12 6.07 12.27
C CYS A 79 -8.48 7.22 13.05
N LYS A 80 -8.28 7.04 14.37
CA LYS A 80 -7.52 7.99 15.20
C LYS A 80 -6.08 8.18 14.74
N SER A 81 -5.39 7.11 14.34
CA SER A 81 -4.00 7.18 13.86
C SER A 81 -3.87 7.82 12.48
N LEU A 82 -4.92 7.75 11.66
CA LEU A 82 -5.01 8.45 10.37
C LEU A 82 -5.33 9.95 10.54
N GLY A 83 -5.65 10.41 11.75
CA GLY A 83 -6.10 11.78 12.01
C GLY A 83 -7.54 12.05 11.59
N ALA A 84 -8.35 11.00 11.39
CA ALA A 84 -9.73 11.08 10.92
C ALA A 84 -10.63 10.14 11.75
N PRO A 85 -10.87 10.45 13.04
CA PRO A 85 -11.63 9.58 13.95
C PRO A 85 -13.05 9.28 13.46
N ASP A 86 -13.71 10.23 12.80
CA ASP A 86 -15.08 10.12 12.28
C ASP A 86 -15.25 9.01 11.23
N LEU A 87 -14.16 8.56 10.60
CA LEU A 87 -14.19 7.38 9.71
C LEU A 87 -14.59 6.09 10.43
N ALA A 88 -14.51 6.04 11.77
CA ALA A 88 -14.97 4.89 12.55
C ALA A 88 -16.47 4.66 12.42
N ASP A 89 -17.24 5.72 12.16
CA ASP A 89 -18.70 5.68 11.94
C ASP A 89 -19.05 5.27 10.50
N HIS A 90 -18.06 5.29 9.59
CA HIS A 90 -18.19 4.91 8.19
C HIS A 90 -17.25 3.74 7.82
N PRO A 91 -17.40 2.56 8.46
CA PRO A 91 -16.48 1.42 8.30
C PRO A 91 -16.35 0.94 6.85
N GLY A 92 -17.43 1.02 6.07
CA GLY A 92 -17.45 0.59 4.67
C GLY A 92 -16.46 1.35 3.78
N LEU A 93 -16.17 2.63 4.08
CA LEU A 93 -15.18 3.41 3.33
C LEU A 93 -13.76 2.90 3.60
N VAL A 94 -13.46 2.53 4.85
CA VAL A 94 -12.15 1.99 5.22
C VAL A 94 -11.99 0.56 4.71
N GLU A 95 -13.04 -0.24 4.80
CA GLU A 95 -13.11 -1.60 4.25
C GLU A 95 -12.83 -1.63 2.76
N ASP A 96 -13.54 -0.80 1.98
CA ASP A 96 -13.38 -0.70 0.53
C ASP A 96 -11.93 -0.37 0.15
N GLN A 97 -11.32 0.63 0.79
CA GLN A 97 -9.93 1.00 0.48
C GLN A 97 -8.92 -0.06 0.91
N LEU A 98 -9.15 -0.76 2.03
CA LEU A 98 -8.31 -1.88 2.45
C LEU A 98 -8.42 -3.06 1.48
N LEU A 99 -9.61 -3.36 0.97
CA LEU A 99 -9.84 -4.38 -0.07
C LEU A 99 -9.11 -4.01 -1.37
N ARG A 100 -9.25 -2.77 -1.85
CA ARG A 100 -8.54 -2.28 -3.04
C ARG A 100 -7.03 -2.36 -2.89
N LEU A 101 -6.48 -1.95 -1.74
CA LEU A 101 -5.06 -2.09 -1.44
C LEU A 101 -4.60 -3.56 -1.39
N ALA A 102 -5.44 -4.47 -0.89
CA ALA A 102 -5.11 -5.89 -0.80
C ALA A 102 -5.09 -6.60 -2.15
N GLN A 103 -5.88 -6.11 -3.10
CA GLN A 103 -5.94 -6.68 -4.45
C GLN A 103 -4.98 -5.99 -5.44
N MET A 104 -4.41 -4.85 -5.05
CA MET A 104 -3.46 -4.12 -5.89
C MET A 104 -2.10 -4.82 -5.97
N SER A 105 -1.61 -4.92 -7.20
CA SER A 105 -0.25 -5.34 -7.53
C SER A 105 0.53 -4.22 -8.21
N VAL A 106 1.84 -4.24 -8.04
CA VAL A 106 2.76 -3.33 -8.70
C VAL A 106 3.54 -4.13 -9.74
N LYS A 107 3.49 -3.68 -10.99
CA LYS A 107 4.38 -4.13 -12.06
C LYS A 107 5.47 -3.08 -12.24
N LEU A 108 6.73 -3.52 -12.14
CA LEU A 108 7.91 -2.70 -12.33
C LEU A 108 8.71 -3.23 -13.52
N GLU A 109 8.92 -2.39 -14.52
CA GLU A 109 9.75 -2.69 -15.69
C GLU A 109 11.00 -1.82 -15.62
N VAL A 110 12.18 -2.45 -15.49
CA VAL A 110 13.46 -1.75 -15.38
C VAL A 110 14.25 -1.95 -16.67
N ALA A 111 14.57 -0.84 -17.34
CA ALA A 111 15.39 -0.86 -18.54
C ALA A 111 16.84 -1.24 -18.16
N ARG A 112 17.45 -2.14 -18.94
CA ARG A 112 18.90 -2.37 -18.90
C ARG A 112 19.44 -2.26 -20.31
N LYS A 113 20.76 -2.00 -20.41
CA LYS A 113 21.52 -1.81 -21.66
C LYS A 113 21.19 -2.79 -22.81
N LYS A 114 20.68 -4.00 -22.54
CA LYS A 114 20.31 -5.01 -23.56
C LYS A 114 18.98 -5.75 -23.30
N THR A 115 18.31 -5.55 -22.16
CA THR A 115 17.12 -6.34 -21.76
C THR A 115 16.25 -5.56 -20.80
N THR A 116 14.93 -5.67 -20.90
CA THR A 116 14.00 -5.18 -19.87
C THR A 116 13.75 -6.28 -18.83
N ARG A 117 13.87 -5.96 -17.54
CA ARG A 117 13.47 -6.88 -16.45
C ARG A 117 12.12 -6.44 -15.90
N THR A 118 11.18 -7.38 -15.84
CA THR A 118 9.83 -7.15 -15.31
C THR A 118 9.67 -7.85 -13.97
N PHE A 119 9.14 -7.14 -12.99
CA PHE A 119 8.80 -7.65 -11.66
C PHE A 119 7.33 -7.36 -11.40
N VAL A 120 6.59 -8.33 -10.87
CA VAL A 120 5.20 -8.13 -10.44
C VAL A 120 5.09 -8.63 -9.00
N PHE A 121 4.57 -7.79 -8.12
CA PHE A 121 4.37 -8.15 -6.71
C PHE A 121 3.13 -7.48 -6.13
N PRO A 122 2.39 -8.14 -5.23
CA PRO A 122 1.29 -7.52 -4.51
C PRO A 122 1.82 -6.58 -3.43
N LEU A 123 1.04 -5.57 -3.00
CA LEU A 123 1.38 -4.80 -1.81
C LEU A 123 1.17 -5.61 -0.52
N LEU A 124 0.02 -6.28 -0.44
CA LEU A 124 -0.37 -7.08 0.71
C LEU A 124 -0.50 -8.55 0.28
N SER A 125 0.00 -9.47 1.11
CA SER A 125 -0.14 -10.91 0.88
C SER A 125 -1.33 -11.53 1.64
N GLN A 126 -1.95 -10.77 2.55
CA GLN A 126 -3.10 -11.20 3.32
C GLN A 126 -3.87 -9.98 3.83
N LEU A 127 -5.20 -10.09 3.88
CA LEU A 127 -6.11 -9.15 4.52
C LEU A 127 -7.09 -9.96 5.39
N VAL A 128 -7.34 -9.50 6.61
CA VAL A 128 -8.38 -10.00 7.51
C VAL A 128 -9.20 -8.80 7.96
N LEU A 129 -10.50 -8.87 7.74
CA LEU A 129 -11.47 -7.86 8.14
C LEU A 129 -12.52 -8.53 9.01
N ASP A 130 -12.75 -7.94 10.17
CA ASP A 130 -13.79 -8.36 11.11
C ASP A 130 -14.65 -7.14 11.41
N PHE A 131 -15.50 -6.79 10.42
CA PHE A 131 -16.36 -5.59 10.44
C PHE A 131 -17.84 -5.95 10.62
N GLN A 132 -18.17 -7.24 10.75
CA GLN A 132 -19.55 -7.75 10.60
C GLN A 132 -20.47 -7.47 11.80
N GLU A 133 -19.93 -7.22 13.00
CA GLU A 133 -20.76 -7.00 14.19
C GLU A 133 -20.67 -5.55 14.72
N PRO A 134 -21.79 -4.80 14.73
CA PRO A 134 -21.88 -3.52 15.45
C PRO A 134 -21.54 -3.71 16.93
N GLY A 135 -20.63 -2.90 17.47
CA GLY A 135 -20.25 -2.93 18.89
C GLY A 135 -19.15 -3.93 19.28
N VAL A 136 -18.89 -4.97 18.47
CA VAL A 136 -17.78 -5.91 18.71
C VAL A 136 -16.54 -5.42 17.98
N GLY A 137 -15.84 -4.48 18.62
CA GLY A 137 -14.44 -4.12 18.40
C GLY A 137 -13.86 -4.32 16.99
N ARG A 138 -14.54 -3.82 15.93
CA ARG A 138 -14.20 -4.00 14.51
C ARG A 138 -12.69 -4.03 14.29
N LYS A 139 -12.16 -5.12 13.73
CA LYS A 139 -10.70 -5.30 13.56
C LYS A 139 -10.31 -5.39 12.10
N TRP A 140 -9.11 -4.92 11.84
CA TRP A 140 -8.46 -5.09 10.56
C TRP A 140 -7.05 -5.62 10.80
N GLN A 141 -6.56 -6.42 9.86
CA GLN A 141 -5.19 -6.87 9.84
C GLN A 141 -4.75 -7.09 8.39
N VAL A 142 -3.54 -6.65 8.08
CA VAL A 142 -2.88 -6.90 6.80
C VAL A 142 -1.53 -7.56 7.02
N ARG A 143 -1.11 -8.37 6.05
CA ARG A 143 0.28 -8.82 5.93
C ARG A 143 0.92 -8.15 4.73
N VAL A 144 1.92 -7.32 4.96
CA VAL A 144 2.75 -6.70 3.92
C VAL A 144 3.51 -7.79 3.16
N SER A 145 3.49 -7.73 1.83
CA SER A 145 4.20 -8.69 0.98
C SER A 145 5.72 -8.61 1.20
N GLY A 146 6.44 -9.68 0.86
CA GLY A 146 7.88 -9.76 1.11
C GLY A 146 8.67 -8.72 0.30
N ASP A 147 8.29 -8.54 -0.95
CA ASP A 147 8.95 -7.59 -1.85
C ASP A 147 8.59 -6.16 -1.50
N PHE A 148 7.31 -5.87 -1.20
CA PHE A 148 6.94 -4.54 -0.74
C PHE A 148 7.62 -4.15 0.58
N TYR A 149 7.74 -5.11 1.52
CA TYR A 149 8.47 -4.86 2.77
C TYR A 149 9.96 -4.57 2.55
N ARG A 150 10.61 -5.22 1.58
CA ARG A 150 12.00 -4.92 1.21
C ARG A 150 12.14 -3.51 0.65
N ILE A 151 11.17 -3.05 -0.16
CA ILE A 151 11.12 -1.68 -0.67
C ILE A 151 11.03 -0.70 0.50
N LEU A 152 10.03 -0.87 1.37
CA LEU A 152 9.85 -0.01 2.55
C LEU A 152 11.11 0.10 3.41
N ARG A 153 11.84 -1.00 3.61
CA ARG A 153 13.09 -1.02 4.38
C ARG A 153 14.27 -0.36 3.67
N HIS A 154 14.29 -0.38 2.34
CA HIS A 154 15.33 0.23 1.53
C HIS A 154 15.16 1.76 1.47
N THR A 155 13.92 2.23 1.56
CA THR A 155 13.55 3.65 1.40
C THR A 155 13.33 4.35 2.72
N ALA A 156 13.13 3.60 3.80
CA ALA A 156 13.13 4.15 5.14
C ALA A 156 14.48 4.87 5.37
N PRO A 157 14.47 6.14 5.81
CA PRO A 157 15.70 6.85 6.12
C PRO A 157 16.51 5.96 7.06
N ALA A 158 17.79 5.74 6.73
CA ALA A 158 18.69 4.92 7.52
C ALA A 158 18.60 5.45 8.96
N VAL A 159 17.91 4.70 9.83
CA VAL A 159 17.84 5.03 11.25
C VAL A 159 19.29 5.07 11.67
N ILE A 160 19.79 6.28 11.94
CA ILE A 160 21.17 6.55 12.31
C ILE A 160 21.46 5.57 13.42
N ARG A 161 22.27 4.55 13.11
CA ARG A 161 22.85 3.69 14.13
C ARG A 161 23.73 4.64 14.92
N LYS A 162 23.21 5.18 16.02
CA LYS A 162 24.05 5.77 17.05
C LYS A 162 25.01 4.64 17.43
N LYS A 163 26.27 4.80 17.02
CA LYS A 163 27.40 4.07 17.59
C LYS A 163 27.50 4.45 19.06
#